data_AF-A0A0S3KCR2-F1
#
_entry.id   AF-A0A0S3KCR2-F1
#
_cell.length_a   1.000
_cell.length_b   1.000
_cell.length_c   1.000
_cell.angle_alpha   90.00
_cell.angle_beta   90.00
_cell.angle_gamma   90.00
#
_symmetry.space_group_name_H-M   'P 1'
#
loop_
_entity.id
_entity.type
_entity.pdbx_description
1 polymer ?
#
loop_
_entity_poly.entity_id
_entity_poly.type
_entity_poly.pdbx_seq_one_letter_code
_entity_poly.pdbx_strand_id
1 'polypeptide(L)'
;MDNYKFDQEVYQTKQRIERLEQDHDELAKIQRKIENGAIIMEEMTPLKREIESLISDGWHGNEANQFIGNMTEDWRHEERNFFKQYEESSDSIKREKANIQEQITETERVLKKLYSKENNDES
;
A
#
# COMPACT_ATOMS: atom_id res chain seq x y z
N MET A 1 -2.89 25.58 -35.69
CA MET A 1 -1.96 24.46 -35.45
C MET A 1 -2.23 23.37 -36.48
N ASP A 2 -1.27 22.50 -36.84
CA ASP A 2 -1.58 21.28 -37.61
C ASP A 2 -2.47 20.37 -36.76
N ASN A 3 -3.68 20.02 -37.22
CA ASN A 3 -4.61 19.13 -36.49
C ASN A 3 -3.93 17.82 -36.04
N TYR A 4 -3.03 17.29 -36.85
CA TYR A 4 -2.25 16.11 -36.53
C TYR A 4 -1.38 16.25 -35.26
N LYS A 5 -0.79 17.44 -35.03
CA LYS A 5 0.04 17.70 -33.86
C LYS A 5 -0.81 17.80 -32.59
N PHE A 6 -1.98 18.43 -32.69
CA PHE A 6 -2.93 18.51 -31.59
C PHE A 6 -3.44 17.12 -31.17
N ASP A 7 -3.87 16.32 -32.14
CA ASP A 7 -4.33 14.94 -31.91
C ASP A 7 -3.27 14.09 -31.24
N GLN A 8 -2.01 14.24 -31.67
CA GLN A 8 -0.87 13.53 -31.06
C GLN A 8 -0.64 13.93 -29.59
N GLU A 9 -0.71 15.23 -29.27
CA GLU A 9 -0.55 15.74 -27.89
C GLU A 9 -1.69 15.27 -26.97
N VAL A 10 -2.93 15.29 -27.45
CA VAL A 10 -4.11 14.76 -26.74
C VAL A 10 -3.96 13.27 -26.48
N TYR A 11 -3.59 12.50 -27.50
CA TYR A 11 -3.41 11.04 -27.39
C TYR A 11 -2.35 10.69 -26.34
N GLN A 12 -1.18 11.34 -26.39
CA GLN A 12 -0.10 11.11 -25.42
C GLN A 12 -0.51 11.48 -24.00
N THR A 13 -1.29 12.55 -23.82
CA THR A 13 -1.78 13.00 -22.52
C THR A 13 -2.77 12.00 -21.92
N LYS A 14 -3.71 11.47 -22.73
CA LYS A 14 -4.64 10.41 -22.30
C LYS A 14 -3.91 9.13 -21.91
N GLN A 15 -2.94 8.69 -22.72
CA GLN A 15 -2.10 7.53 -22.41
C GLN A 15 -1.27 7.70 -21.12
N ARG A 16 -0.97 8.93 -20.71
CA ARG A 16 -0.31 9.19 -19.43
C ARG A 16 -1.30 9.06 -18.27
N ILE A 17 -2.51 9.57 -18.39
CA ILE A 17 -3.57 9.44 -17.38
C ILE A 17 -3.86 7.95 -17.14
N GLU A 18 -4.12 7.19 -18.22
CA GLU A 18 -4.42 5.75 -18.12
C GLU A 18 -3.34 4.96 -17.38
N ARG A 19 -2.06 5.28 -17.62
CA ARG A 19 -0.94 4.65 -16.90
C ARG A 19 -0.90 5.03 -15.43
N LEU A 20 -1.11 6.30 -15.10
CA LEU A 20 -1.15 6.74 -13.71
C LEU A 20 -2.32 6.11 -12.94
N GLU A 21 -3.49 5.96 -13.58
CA GLU A 21 -4.64 5.27 -13.00
C GLU A 21 -4.32 3.78 -12.73
N GLN A 22 -3.65 3.11 -13.67
CA GLN A 22 -3.19 1.72 -13.48
C GLN A 22 -2.21 1.60 -12.31
N ASP A 23 -1.22 2.50 -12.21
CA ASP A 23 -0.25 2.50 -11.12
C ASP A 23 -0.93 2.74 -9.76
N HIS A 24 -1.91 3.66 -9.71
CA HIS A 24 -2.71 3.91 -8.52
C HIS A 24 -3.51 2.67 -8.07
N ASP A 25 -4.11 1.95 -9.02
CA ASP A 25 -4.87 0.72 -8.77
C ASP A 25 -3.97 -0.43 -8.28
N GLU A 26 -2.78 -0.58 -8.87
CA GLU A 26 -1.80 -1.57 -8.41
C GLU A 26 -1.32 -1.26 -6.98
N LEU A 27 -1.05 0.00 -6.64
CA LEU A 27 -0.75 0.39 -5.27
C LEU A 27 -1.91 0.09 -4.31
N ALA A 28 -3.17 0.27 -4.74
CA ALA A 28 -4.32 -0.10 -3.94
C ALA A 28 -4.46 -1.62 -3.73
N LYS A 29 -3.99 -2.45 -4.68
CA LYS A 29 -3.91 -3.91 -4.49
C LYS A 29 -2.79 -4.28 -3.51
N ILE A 30 -1.64 -3.62 -3.59
CA ILE A 30 -0.52 -3.84 -2.66
C ILE A 30 -0.92 -3.44 -1.24
N GLN A 31 -1.55 -2.27 -1.06
CA GLN A 31 -2.06 -1.81 0.24
C GLN A 31 -2.96 -2.86 0.89
N ARG A 32 -3.92 -3.42 0.14
CA ARG A 32 -4.82 -4.48 0.64
C ARG A 32 -4.07 -5.74 1.06
N LYS A 33 -3.02 -6.14 0.33
CA LYS A 33 -2.21 -7.30 0.72
C LYS A 33 -1.48 -7.07 2.04
N ILE A 34 -0.96 -5.87 2.24
CA ILE A 34 -0.25 -5.47 3.46
C ILE A 34 -1.23 -5.40 4.65
N GLU A 35 -2.42 -4.80 4.46
CA GLU A 35 -3.50 -4.78 5.44
C GLU A 35 -3.95 -6.19 5.86
N ASN A 36 -4.10 -7.10 4.89
CA ASN A 36 -4.41 -8.50 5.19
C ASN A 36 -3.30 -9.18 6.02
N GLY A 37 -2.04 -8.84 5.77
CA GLY A 37 -0.92 -9.33 6.58
C GLY A 37 -1.01 -8.88 8.04
N ALA A 38 -1.39 -7.62 8.29
CA ALA A 38 -1.60 -7.12 9.64
C ALA A 38 -2.76 -7.81 10.36
N ILE A 39 -3.87 -8.05 9.66
CA ILE A 39 -5.02 -8.81 10.20
C ILE A 39 -4.58 -10.21 10.63
N ILE A 40 -3.82 -10.93 9.78
CA ILE A 40 -3.32 -12.27 10.11
C ILE A 40 -2.44 -12.22 11.38
N MET A 41 -1.58 -11.21 11.51
CA MET A 41 -0.73 -11.06 12.69
C MET A 41 -1.52 -10.76 13.96
N GLU A 42 -2.59 -9.97 13.87
CA GLU A 42 -3.53 -9.75 14.98
C GLU A 42 -4.24 -11.06 15.37
N GLU A 43 -4.70 -11.84 14.39
CA GLU A 43 -5.34 -13.15 14.60
C GLU A 43 -4.38 -14.21 15.19
N MET A 44 -3.07 -14.08 14.98
CA MET A 44 -2.07 -14.97 15.60
C MET A 44 -1.91 -14.73 17.10
N THR A 45 -2.23 -13.53 17.60
CA THR A 45 -2.09 -13.17 19.02
C THR A 45 -2.82 -14.13 19.98
N PRO A 46 -4.11 -14.44 19.79
CA PRO A 46 -4.81 -15.41 20.64
C PRO A 46 -4.23 -16.83 20.53
N LEU A 47 -3.81 -17.26 19.33
CA LEU A 47 -3.19 -18.59 19.14
C LEU A 47 -1.88 -18.73 19.92
N LYS A 48 -1.06 -17.68 19.94
CA LYS A 48 0.18 -17.64 20.73
C LYS A 48 -0.11 -17.81 22.22
N ARG A 49 -1.12 -17.12 22.75
CA ARG A 49 -1.55 -17.26 24.15
C ARG A 49 -2.08 -18.65 24.46
N GLU A 50 -2.82 -19.26 23.52
CA GLU A 50 -3.31 -20.63 23.68
C GLU A 50 -2.15 -21.63 23.75
N ILE A 51 -1.15 -21.49 22.88
CA ILE A 51 0.07 -22.31 22.91
C ILE A 51 0.81 -22.14 24.24
N GLU A 52 0.99 -20.91 24.72
CA GLU A 52 1.61 -20.64 26.02
C GLU A 52 0.85 -21.32 27.18
N SER A 53 -0.48 -21.28 27.15
CA SER A 53 -1.33 -21.95 28.13
C SER A 53 -1.16 -23.47 28.08
N LEU A 54 -1.24 -24.07 26.89
CA LEU A 54 -1.12 -25.52 26.71
C LEU A 54 0.24 -26.04 27.19
N ILE A 55 1.32 -25.30 26.95
CA ILE A 55 2.65 -25.66 27.45
C ILE A 55 2.68 -25.54 28.98
N SER A 56 2.14 -24.46 29.54
CA SER A 56 2.12 -24.23 30.99
C SER A 56 1.32 -25.30 31.75
N ASP A 57 0.24 -25.80 31.14
CA ASP A 57 -0.62 -26.82 31.71
C ASP A 57 0.00 -28.23 31.67
N GLY A 58 0.81 -28.52 30.64
CA GLY A 58 1.40 -29.84 30.41
C GLY A 58 2.86 -30.01 30.84
N TRP A 59 3.61 -28.91 31.01
CA TRP A 59 5.03 -28.93 31.34
C TRP A 59 5.35 -27.89 32.42
N HIS A 60 5.90 -28.36 33.54
CA HIS A 60 6.21 -27.54 34.70
C HIS A 60 7.71 -27.54 35.03
N GLY A 61 8.17 -26.51 35.73
CA GLY A 61 9.54 -26.37 36.20
C GLY A 61 10.32 -25.27 35.48
N ASN A 62 11.58 -25.07 35.90
CA ASN A 62 12.40 -23.97 35.39
C ASN A 62 12.67 -24.05 33.88
N GLU A 63 12.82 -25.24 33.32
CA GLU A 63 13.05 -25.44 31.89
C GLU A 63 11.82 -25.03 31.06
N ALA A 64 10.62 -25.37 31.52
CA ALA A 64 9.37 -24.95 30.89
C ALA A 64 9.21 -23.42 30.92
N ASN A 65 9.49 -22.80 32.07
CA ASN A 65 9.42 -21.35 32.24
C ASN A 65 10.44 -20.62 31.34
N GLN A 66 11.67 -21.14 31.23
CA GLN A 66 12.68 -20.59 30.33
C GLN A 66 12.27 -20.73 28.86
N PHE A 67 11.74 -21.90 28.47
CA PHE A 67 11.26 -22.14 27.11
C PHE A 67 10.14 -21.17 26.73
N ILE A 68 9.09 -21.07 27.55
CA ILE A 68 7.98 -20.14 27.31
C ILE A 68 8.50 -18.71 27.25
N GLY A 69 9.35 -18.29 28.21
CA GLY A 69 9.92 -16.96 28.25
C GLY A 69 10.65 -16.59 26.95
N ASN A 70 11.53 -17.47 26.46
CA ASN A 70 12.27 -17.26 25.21
C ASN A 70 11.32 -17.22 24.01
N MET A 71 10.37 -18.15 23.92
CA MET A 71 9.40 -18.23 22.82
C MET A 71 8.53 -16.96 22.75
N THR A 72 7.99 -16.50 23.88
CA THR A 72 7.18 -15.28 23.94
C THR A 72 8.03 -14.06 23.57
N GLU A 73 9.30 -14.01 23.96
CA GLU A 73 10.19 -12.91 23.60
C GLU A 73 10.49 -12.88 22.10
N ASP A 74 10.80 -14.03 21.49
CA ASP A 74 11.00 -14.17 20.05
C ASP A 74 9.76 -13.75 19.28
N TRP A 75 8.57 -14.20 19.68
CA TRP A 75 7.31 -13.81 19.04
C TRP A 75 7.04 -12.31 19.14
N ARG A 76 7.27 -11.69 20.30
CA ARG A 76 7.12 -10.24 20.46
C ARG A 76 8.15 -9.48 19.63
N HIS A 77 9.35 -10.01 19.46
CA HIS A 77 10.37 -9.42 18.61
C HIS A 77 9.92 -9.41 17.14
N GLU A 78 9.46 -10.56 16.63
CA GLU A 78 8.96 -10.69 15.26
C GLU A 78 7.71 -9.84 15.01
N GLU A 79 6.77 -9.77 15.96
CA GLU A 79 5.60 -8.90 15.86
C GLU A 79 5.98 -7.43 15.75
N ARG A 80 6.89 -6.94 16.59
CA ARG A 80 7.36 -5.55 16.53
C ARG A 80 8.04 -5.25 15.20
N ASN A 81 8.87 -6.17 14.71
CA ASN A 81 9.55 -6.00 13.42
C ASN A 81 8.54 -5.96 12.27
N PHE A 82 7.56 -6.85 12.28
CA PHE A 82 6.49 -6.87 11.30
C PHE A 82 5.68 -5.57 11.30
N PHE A 83 5.16 -5.14 12.47
CA PHE A 83 4.31 -3.96 12.54
C PHE A 83 5.06 -2.67 12.19
N LYS A 84 6.35 -2.59 12.53
CA LYS A 84 7.21 -1.48 12.09
C LYS A 84 7.31 -1.43 10.56
N GLN A 85 7.61 -2.56 9.91
CA GLN A 85 7.71 -2.62 8.44
C GLN A 85 6.35 -2.36 7.76
N TYR A 86 5.27 -2.85 8.37
CA TYR A 86 3.90 -2.60 7.94
C TYR A 86 3.57 -1.10 7.94
N GLU A 87 3.87 -0.39 9.03
CA GLU A 87 3.62 1.04 9.18
C GLU A 87 4.43 1.85 8.16
N GLU A 88 5.73 1.57 8.05
CA GLU A 88 6.62 2.22 7.08
C GLU A 88 6.13 2.02 5.64
N SER A 89 5.70 0.79 5.30
CA SER A 89 5.19 0.46 3.98
C SER A 89 3.84 1.10 3.70
N SER A 90 2.91 1.08 4.66
CA SER A 90 1.59 1.69 4.50
C SER A 90 1.68 3.19 4.31
N ASP A 91 2.54 3.87 5.07
CA ASP A 91 2.73 5.31 4.94
C ASP A 91 3.45 5.69 3.65
N SER A 92 4.37 4.85 3.17
CA SER A 92 4.97 5.00 1.84
C SER A 92 3.90 4.91 0.75
N ILE A 93 3.04 3.88 0.79
CA ILE A 93 1.99 3.67 -0.21
C ILE A 93 0.95 4.81 -0.18
N LYS A 94 0.54 5.28 1.01
CA LYS A 94 -0.38 6.42 1.13
C LYS A 94 0.18 7.68 0.46
N ARG A 95 1.47 7.97 0.69
CA ARG A 95 2.15 9.11 0.06
C ARG A 95 2.24 8.96 -1.45
N GLU A 96 2.60 7.78 -1.94
CA GLU A 96 2.72 7.55 -3.38
C GLU A 96 1.36 7.62 -4.09
N LYS A 97 0.31 7.06 -3.49
CA LYS A 97 -1.06 7.19 -4.02
C LYS A 97 -1.50 8.67 -4.12
N ALA A 98 -1.19 9.47 -3.09
CA ALA A 98 -1.49 10.90 -3.11
C ALA A 98 -0.71 11.63 -4.22
N ASN A 99 0.57 11.31 -4.39
CA ASN A 99 1.41 11.85 -5.47
C ASN A 99 0.86 11.50 -6.86
N ILE A 100 0.49 10.24 -7.09
CA ILE A 100 -0.11 9.82 -8.36
C ILE A 100 -1.44 10.54 -8.61
N GLN A 101 -2.28 10.67 -7.59
CA GLN A 101 -3.55 11.39 -7.71
C GLN A 101 -3.36 12.87 -8.08
N GLU A 102 -2.33 13.52 -7.52
CA GLU A 102 -1.95 14.88 -7.90
C GLU A 102 -1.48 14.95 -9.37
N GLN A 103 -0.65 13.99 -9.79
CA GLN A 103 -0.19 13.90 -11.19
C GLN A 103 -1.33 13.66 -12.18
N ILE A 104 -2.31 12.82 -11.84
CA ILE A 104 -3.53 12.63 -12.65
C ILE A 104 -4.27 13.97 -12.77
N THR A 105 -4.52 14.64 -11.65
CA THR A 105 -5.24 15.92 -11.60
C THR A 105 -4.57 17.00 -12.45
N GLU A 106 -3.24 17.11 -12.39
CA GLU A 106 -2.51 18.07 -13.23
C GLU A 106 -2.51 17.67 -14.70
N THR A 107 -2.39 16.38 -15.01
CA THR A 107 -2.43 15.89 -16.40
C THR A 107 -3.82 16.12 -17.02
N GLU A 108 -4.89 15.93 -16.27
CA GLU A 108 -6.26 16.28 -16.68
C GLU A 108 -6.43 17.78 -16.90
N ARG A 109 -5.80 18.62 -16.06
CA ARG A 109 -5.80 20.08 -16.25
C ARG A 109 -5.10 20.46 -17.56
N VAL A 110 -3.97 19.82 -17.89
CA VAL A 110 -3.29 20.02 -19.18
C VAL A 110 -4.20 19.61 -20.33
N LEU A 111 -4.85 18.44 -20.24
CA LEU A 111 -5.79 17.97 -21.26
C LEU A 111 -6.94 18.96 -21.51
N LYS A 112 -7.54 19.50 -20.43
CA LYS A 112 -8.59 20.54 -20.53
C LYS A 112 -8.09 21.82 -21.20
N LYS A 113 -6.85 22.24 -20.92
CA LYS A 113 -6.23 23.41 -21.56
C LYS A 113 -5.99 23.19 -23.05
N LEU A 114 -5.59 21.98 -23.47
CA LEU A 114 -5.44 21.64 -24.89
C LEU A 114 -6.77 21.84 -25.61
N TYR A 115 -7.86 21.21 -25.13
CA TYR A 115 -9.20 21.39 -25.70
C TYR A 115 -9.71 22.84 -25.69
N SER A 116 -9.35 23.63 -24.68
CA SER A 116 -9.75 25.05 -24.62
C SER A 116 -9.02 25.93 -25.62
N LYS A 117 -7.81 25.56 -26.04
CA LYS A 117 -7.04 26.30 -27.07
C LYS A 117 -7.57 26.05 -28.47
N GLU A 118 -7.90 24.79 -28.77
CA GLU A 118 -8.51 24.40 -30.05
C GLU A 118 -9.78 25.21 -30.33
N ASN A 119 -10.69 25.31 -29.35
CA ASN A 119 -11.94 26.08 -29.50
C ASN A 119 -11.75 27.59 -29.69
N ASN A 120 -10.62 28.17 -29.26
CA ASN A 120 -10.35 29.61 -29.43
C ASN A 120 -9.60 29.91 -30.75
N ASP A 121 -8.91 28.93 -31.32
CA ASP A 121 -8.22 29.07 -32.61
C ASP A 121 -9.19 28.90 -33.81
N GLU A 122 -10.42 28.41 -33.58
CA GLU A 122 -11.49 28.25 -34.59
C GLU A 122 -12.47 29.45 -34.68
N SER A 123 -12.34 30.49 -33.83
CA SER A 123 -13.18 31.71 -33.81
C SER A 123 -12.47 32.93 -34.39
#